data_AF-A0A7C5M1T5-F1
#
_entry.id   AF-A0A7C5M1T5-F1
#
_cell.length_a   1.000
_cell.length_b   1.000
_cell.length_c   1.000
_cell.angle_alpha   90.00
_cell.angle_beta   90.00
_cell.angle_gamma   90.00
#
_symmetry.space_group_name_H-M   'P 1'
#
loop_
_entity.id
_entity.type
_entity.pdbx_description
1 polymer ?
#
loop_
_entity_poly.entity_id
_entity_poly.type
_entity_poly.pdbx_seq_one_letter_code
_entity_poly.pdbx_strand_id
1 'polypeptide(L)' 'MKCLIIAAGRGKRIRKISDSKPLTKIYGLPLIERVILTARRVGVDEFVVVTGYNGKKVRKYLDKIKKKRGV' A
#
# COMPACT_ATOMS: atom_id res chain seq x y z
N MET A 1 7.95 -15.68 4.23
CA MET A 1 6.63 -15.61 4.94
C MET A 1 5.68 -14.73 4.14
N LYS A 2 4.42 -15.15 3.94
CA LYS A 2 3.44 -14.39 3.14
C LYS A 2 2.61 -13.42 3.99
N CYS A 3 2.37 -12.21 3.47
CA CYS A 3 1.51 -11.21 4.09
C CYS A 3 0.40 -10.75 3.14
N LEU A 4 -0.85 -10.76 3.64
CA LEU A 4 -2.02 -10.23 2.94
C LEU A 4 -2.30 -8.79 3.39
N ILE A 5 -2.36 -7.86 2.43
CA ILE A 5 -2.76 -6.47 2.67
C ILE A 5 -4.10 -6.20 1.98
N ILE A 6 -5.12 -5.81 2.75
CA ILE A 6 -6.45 -5.47 2.22
C ILE A 6 -6.53 -3.96 1.95
N ALA A 7 -6.33 -3.57 0.69
CA ALA A 7 -6.30 -2.20 0.19
C ALA A 7 -7.48 -1.89 -0.76
N ALA A 8 -8.63 -2.54 -0.56
CA ALA A 8 -9.79 -2.47 -1.47
C ALA A 8 -10.88 -1.44 -1.08
N GLY A 9 -10.82 -0.89 0.14
CA GLY A 9 -11.85 0.00 0.68
C GLY A 9 -11.86 1.40 0.05
N ARG A 10 -13.04 2.04 0.03
CA ARG A 10 -13.22 3.41 -0.49
C ARG A 10 -12.60 4.52 0.36
N GLY A 11 -12.15 4.23 1.59
CA GLY A 11 -11.55 5.22 2.48
C GLY A 11 -12.49 6.37 2.89
N LYS A 12 -13.83 6.16 2.93
CA LYS A 12 -14.82 7.23 3.11
C LYS A 12 -14.53 8.18 4.29
N ARG A 13 -14.07 7.64 5.42
CA ARG A 13 -13.75 8.43 6.63
C ARG A 13 -12.61 9.44 6.41
N ILE A 14 -11.60 9.10 5.60
CA ILE A 14 -10.43 9.94 5.35
C ILE A 14 -10.56 10.78 4.07
N ARG A 15 -11.68 10.66 3.35
CA ARG A 15 -11.84 11.23 2.01
C ARG A 15 -11.73 12.76 1.96
N LYS A 16 -12.03 13.46 3.07
CA LYS A 16 -11.85 14.92 3.18
C LYS A 16 -10.38 15.36 3.07
N ILE A 17 -9.43 14.47 3.35
CA ILE A 17 -7.99 14.78 3.37
C ILE A 17 -7.19 13.93 2.37
N SER A 18 -7.76 12.84 1.85
CA SER A 18 -7.10 11.99 0.86
C SER A 18 -8.08 11.14 0.05
N ASP A 19 -7.92 11.17 -1.28
CA ASP A 19 -8.76 10.42 -2.21
C ASP A 19 -8.54 8.90 -2.21
N SER A 20 -7.44 8.43 -1.61
CA SER A 20 -7.10 7.01 -1.55
C SER A 20 -6.26 6.70 -0.32
N LYS A 21 -6.87 6.05 0.69
CA LYS A 21 -6.20 5.67 1.94
C LYS A 21 -4.85 4.95 1.71
N PRO A 22 -4.74 3.93 0.84
CA PRO A 22 -3.46 3.25 0.62
C PRO A 22 -2.35 4.20 0.13
N LEU A 23 -2.73 5.23 -0.63
CA LEU A 23 -1.81 6.20 -1.24
C LEU A 23 -1.66 7.49 -0.43
N THR A 24 -2.37 7.63 0.70
CA THR A 24 -2.21 8.77 1.60
C THR A 24 -0.79 8.82 2.13
N LYS A 25 -0.10 9.93 1.90
CA LYS A 25 1.25 10.17 2.40
C LYS A 25 1.18 10.65 3.84
N ILE A 26 1.95 10.03 4.72
CA ILE A 26 2.21 10.50 6.07
C ILE A 26 3.72 10.69 6.20
N TYR A 27 4.14 11.95 6.42
CA TYR A 27 5.55 12.37 6.35
C TYR A 27 6.23 11.91 5.06
N GLY A 28 5.60 12.20 3.92
CA GLY A 28 6.13 11.88 2.58
C GLY A 28 5.98 10.43 2.13
N LEU A 29 5.69 9.47 3.03
CA LEU A 29 5.60 8.04 2.73
C LEU A 29 4.14 7.56 2.66
N PRO A 30 3.70 6.93 1.54
CA PRO A 30 2.37 6.32 1.47
C PRO A 30 2.13 5.23 2.50
N LEU A 31 0.91 5.19 3.04
CA LEU A 31 0.49 4.22 4.05
C LEU A 31 0.77 2.76 3.63
N ILE A 32 0.48 2.39 2.38
CA ILE A 32 0.71 1.02 1.91
C ILE A 32 2.19 0.64 1.86
N GLU A 33 3.07 1.57 1.49
CA GLU A 33 4.52 1.35 1.51
C GLU A 33 5.03 1.24 2.94
N ARG A 34 4.51 2.06 3.86
CA ARG A 34 4.84 1.98 5.28
C ARG A 34 4.53 0.59 5.86
N VAL A 35 3.37 0.02 5.51
CA VAL A 35 2.99 -1.35 5.93
C VAL A 35 3.97 -2.37 5.39
N ILE A 36 4.29 -2.33 4.09
CA ILE A 36 5.24 -3.26 3.45
C ILE A 36 6.61 -3.18 4.12
N LEU A 37 7.15 -1.97 4.29
CA LEU A 37 8.46 -1.76 4.91
C LEU A 37 8.51 -2.22 6.37
N THR A 38 7.41 -2.04 7.11
CA THR A 38 7.33 -2.49 8.51
C THR A 38 7.31 -4.01 8.58
N ALA A 39 6.49 -4.67 7.74
CA ALA A 39 6.42 -6.13 7.68
C ALA A 39 7.75 -6.77 7.23
N ARG A 40 8.50 -6.13 6.33
CA ARG A 40 9.84 -6.61 5.93
C ARG A 40 10.83 -6.67 7.08
N ARG A 41 10.75 -5.75 8.04
CA ARG A 41 11.66 -5.73 9.21
C ARG A 41 11.55 -6.99 10.07
N VAL A 42 10.44 -7.71 9.96
CA VAL A 42 10.20 -8.97 10.69
C VAL A 42 10.25 -10.21 9.78
N GLY A 43 10.84 -10.10 8.59
CA GLY A 43 11.11 -11.24 7.70
C GLY A 43 10.00 -11.59 6.71
N VAL A 44 9.02 -10.72 6.48
CA VAL A 44 8.05 -10.89 5.38
C VAL A 44 8.70 -10.51 4.05
N ASP A 45 8.66 -11.41 3.08
CA ASP A 45 9.28 -11.31 1.76
C ASP A 45 8.26 -11.39 0.61
N GLU A 46 7.08 -11.97 0.86
CA GLU A 46 6.02 -12.10 -0.14
C GLU A 46 4.75 -11.35 0.28
N PHE A 47 4.25 -10.48 -0.61
CA PHE A 47 3.06 -9.66 -0.37
C PHE A 47 1.95 -9.93 -1.38
N VAL A 48 0.76 -10.24 -0.86
CA VAL A 48 -0.47 -10.29 -1.64
C VAL A 48 -1.31 -9.07 -1.28
N VAL A 49 -1.60 -8.21 -2.27
CA VAL A 49 -2.41 -7.01 -2.05
C VAL A 49 -3.76 -7.16 -2.74
N VAL A 50 -4.82 -7.23 -1.94
CA VAL A 50 -6.19 -7.17 -2.44
C VAL A 50 -6.55 -5.72 -2.69
N THR A 51 -6.89 -5.39 -3.94
CA THR A 51 -7.26 -4.03 -4.35
C THR A 51 -8.71 -3.98 -4.81
N GLY A 52 -9.27 -2.77 -4.84
CA GLY A 52 -10.68 -2.53 -5.16
C GLY A 52 -10.86 -1.12 -5.68
N TYR A 53 -11.54 -0.26 -4.93
CA TYR A 53 -11.71 1.15 -5.31
C TYR A 53 -10.35 1.82 -5.60
N ASN A 54 -10.23 2.50 -6.73
CA ASN A 54 -8.96 3.08 -7.22
C ASN A 54 -7.81 2.06 -7.39
N GLY A 55 -8.10 0.77 -7.55
CA GLY A 55 -7.11 -0.31 -7.62
C GLY A 55 -6.03 -0.13 -8.67
N LYS A 56 -6.34 0.43 -9.85
CA LYS A 56 -5.34 0.75 -10.90
C LYS A 56 -4.27 1.73 -10.40
N LYS A 57 -4.66 2.75 -9.63
CA LYS A 57 -3.72 3.72 -9.04
C LYS A 57 -2.83 3.05 -7.98
N VAL A 58 -3.42 2.20 -7.14
CA VAL A 58 -2.69 1.43 -6.12
C VAL A 58 -1.68 0.49 -6.77
N ARG A 59 -2.10 -0.29 -7.79
CA ARG A 59 -1.24 -1.19 -8.55
C ARG A 59 -0.06 -0.45 -9.19
N LYS A 60 -0.32 0.65 -9.91
CA LYS A 60 0.74 1.47 -10.52
C LYS A 60 1.76 1.97 -9.49
N TYR A 61 1.33 2.26 -8.27
CA TYR A 61 2.24 2.63 -7.19
C TYR A 61 3.08 1.44 -6.71
N LEU A 62 2.43 0.30 -6.46
CA LEU A 62 3.11 -0.94 -6.03
C LEU A 62 4.14 -1.41 -7.05
N ASP A 63 3.86 -1.33 -8.35
CA ASP A 63 4.81 -1.68 -9.41
C ASP A 63 6.08 -0.81 -9.37
N LYS A 64 5.94 0.48 -9.01
CA LYS A 64 7.09 1.38 -8.81
C LYS A 64 7.89 1.00 -7.58
N ILE A 65 7.22 0.66 -6.48
CA ILE A 65 7.87 0.25 -5.24
C ILE A 65 8.60 -1.08 -5.39
N LYS A 66 8.01 -2.04 -6.09
CA LYS A 66 8.65 -3.31 -6.47
C LYS A 66 9.99 -3.09 -7.15
N LYS A 67 10.02 -2.23 -8.18
CA LYS A 67 11.24 -1.84 -8.88
C LYS A 67 12.24 -1.11 -7.99
N LYS A 68 11.77 -0.16 -7.17
CA LYS A 68 12.65 0.69 -6.34
C LYS A 68 13.28 -0.03 -5.15
N ARG A 69 12.59 -1.03 -4.57
CA ARG A 69 12.95 -1.61 -3.27
C ARG A 69 13.16 -3.12 -3.26
N GLY A 70 12.99 -3.78 -4.41
CA GLY A 70 13.12 -5.23 -4.52
C GLY A 70 12.11 -5.96 -3.61
N VAL A 71 10.83 -5.61 -3.74
CA VAL A 71 9.70 -6.20 -3.00
C VAL A 71 8.59 -6.65 -3.92
#